data_AF-A0A9E5WV65-F1
#
_entry.id   AF-A0A9E5WV65-F1
#
_cell.length_a   1.000
_cell.length_b   1.000
_cell.length_c   1.000
_cell.angle_alpha   90.00
_cell.angle_beta   90.00
_cell.angle_gamma   90.00
#
_symmetry.space_group_name_H-M   'P 1'
#
loop_
_entity.id
_entity.type
_entity.pdbx_description
1 polymer ?
#
loop_
_entity_poly.entity_id
_entity_poly.type
_entity_poly.pdbx_seq_one_letter_code
_entity_poly.pdbx_strand_id
1 'polypeptide(L)'
;MNVDVDTDEKMLRYMAQHFVDFETIIRRSGADKSTVERLIATGAAPGVIYARSDEGVWWGALGAFMGQENPTPMAGRHWYNPAVIWWLRRALLKMADGISEPLAAQNNREVFVSEFVGLLRDIEDTALAYASCFDNGDIIDSQARVMGEQEWRSWAQGAYAVCLRRFSARSCIEKEALRARIVAACEDKPGFSLGDAALFDKVEQLEALILPFAPWERPNGTPGKAIDAPLARLKLGVEEPYG
;
A
#
# COMPACT_ATOMS: atom_id res chain seq x y z
N MET A 1 5.05 8.10 19.47
CA MET A 1 3.94 8.64 20.29
C MET A 1 3.85 7.79 21.55
N ASN A 2 3.75 8.40 22.75
CA ASN A 2 3.40 7.65 23.96
C ASN A 2 1.88 7.45 23.95
N VAL A 3 1.45 6.20 24.01
CA VAL A 3 0.05 5.84 23.84
C VAL A 3 -0.46 5.24 25.15
N ASP A 4 -1.68 5.57 25.55
CA ASP A 4 -2.31 4.97 26.75
C ASP A 4 -2.50 3.45 26.58
N VAL A 5 -2.54 2.72 27.70
CA VAL A 5 -2.51 1.24 27.76
C VAL A 5 -3.63 0.60 26.93
N ASP A 6 -4.85 1.12 27.00
CA ASP A 6 -5.99 0.62 26.21
C ASP A 6 -5.76 0.78 24.69
N THR A 7 -5.06 1.85 24.29
CA THR A 7 -4.73 2.06 22.88
C THR A 7 -3.59 1.14 22.46
N ASP A 8 -2.56 0.94 23.28
CA ASP A 8 -1.45 0.01 22.98
C ASP A 8 -1.95 -1.42 22.76
N GLU A 9 -2.89 -1.91 23.60
CA GLU A 9 -3.50 -3.22 23.43
C GLU A 9 -4.33 -3.33 22.13
N LYS A 10 -5.07 -2.29 21.77
CA LYS A 10 -5.80 -2.22 20.49
C LYS A 10 -4.84 -2.23 19.30
N MET A 11 -3.75 -1.49 19.37
CA MET A 11 -2.69 -1.48 18.34
C MET A 11 -2.09 -2.88 18.19
N LEU A 12 -1.73 -3.54 19.30
CA LEU A 12 -1.15 -4.88 19.27
C LEU A 12 -2.11 -5.92 18.66
N ARG A 13 -3.41 -5.87 19.02
CA ARG A 13 -4.44 -6.74 18.41
C ARG A 13 -4.56 -6.52 16.91
N TYR A 14 -4.65 -5.26 16.49
CA TYR A 14 -4.67 -4.89 15.07
C TYR A 14 -3.42 -5.41 14.33
N MET A 15 -2.23 -5.23 14.90
CA MET A 15 -0.99 -5.72 14.29
C MET A 15 -0.98 -7.24 14.14
N ALA A 16 -1.37 -7.96 15.18
CA ALA A 16 -1.42 -9.43 15.17
C ALA A 16 -2.45 -10.00 14.17
N GLN A 17 -3.53 -9.27 13.91
CA GLN A 17 -4.59 -9.70 13.02
C GLN A 17 -4.28 -9.45 11.53
N HIS A 18 -3.59 -8.36 11.20
CA HIS A 18 -3.46 -7.90 9.81
C HIS A 18 -2.05 -7.96 9.24
N PHE A 19 -1.03 -8.06 10.09
CA PHE A 19 0.38 -8.01 9.68
C PHE A 19 1.14 -9.25 10.12
N VAL A 20 2.37 -9.37 9.61
CA VAL A 20 3.27 -10.47 9.96
C VAL A 20 4.54 -9.93 10.62
N ASP A 21 5.07 -10.69 11.56
CA ASP A 21 6.40 -10.44 12.12
C ASP A 21 7.51 -11.00 11.22
N PHE A 22 8.76 -10.65 11.56
CA PHE A 22 9.92 -11.05 10.77
C PHE A 22 10.15 -12.57 10.75
N GLU A 23 9.92 -13.26 11.86
CA GLU A 23 10.04 -14.72 11.96
C GLU A 23 9.02 -15.43 11.05
N THR A 24 7.81 -14.89 10.95
CA THR A 24 6.79 -15.37 10.01
C THR A 24 7.21 -15.17 8.57
N ILE A 25 7.90 -14.08 8.24
CA ILE A 25 8.45 -13.85 6.89
C ILE A 25 9.52 -14.88 6.56
N ILE A 26 10.50 -15.10 7.44
CA ILE A 26 11.55 -16.12 7.26
C ILE A 26 10.91 -17.48 6.99
N ARG A 27 10.05 -17.93 7.91
CA ARG A 27 9.39 -19.24 7.81
C ARG A 27 8.54 -19.40 6.56
N ARG A 28 7.79 -18.36 6.14
CA ARG A 28 6.87 -18.46 4.99
C ARG A 28 7.54 -18.20 3.64
N SER A 29 8.64 -17.45 3.61
CA SER A 29 9.45 -17.25 2.39
C SER A 29 10.32 -18.47 2.09
N GLY A 30 10.76 -19.20 3.14
CA GLY A 30 11.68 -20.32 3.02
C GLY A 30 13.15 -19.92 2.91
N ALA A 31 13.46 -18.63 3.10
CA ALA A 31 14.83 -18.11 3.11
C ALA A 31 15.35 -17.94 4.54
N ASP A 32 16.67 -17.96 4.70
CA ASP A 32 17.30 -17.63 5.99
C ASP A 32 17.19 -16.13 6.29
N LYS A 33 17.37 -15.78 7.58
CA LYS A 33 17.32 -14.41 8.09
C LYS A 33 18.16 -13.43 7.27
N SER A 34 19.42 -13.77 7.00
CA SER A 34 20.36 -12.86 6.36
C SER A 34 19.94 -12.57 4.91
N THR A 35 19.40 -13.57 4.21
CA THR A 35 18.89 -13.42 2.86
C THR A 35 17.65 -12.53 2.83
N VAL A 36 16.72 -12.69 3.76
CA VAL A 36 15.54 -11.82 3.87
C VAL A 36 15.94 -10.37 4.17
N GLU A 37 16.85 -10.15 5.11
CA GLU A 37 17.35 -8.81 5.45
C GLU A 37 17.97 -8.11 4.23
N ARG A 38 18.84 -8.83 3.48
CA ARG A 38 19.46 -8.29 2.27
C ARG A 38 18.44 -7.97 1.19
N LEU A 39 17.46 -8.84 0.93
CA LEU A 39 16.42 -8.61 -0.07
C LEU A 39 15.51 -7.42 0.26
N ILE A 40 15.16 -7.24 1.53
CA ILE A 40 14.41 -6.04 1.96
C ILE A 40 15.29 -4.80 1.82
N ALA A 41 16.55 -4.86 2.24
CA ALA A 41 17.48 -3.73 2.15
C ALA A 41 17.78 -3.31 0.70
N THR A 42 17.79 -4.23 -0.26
CA THR A 42 17.93 -3.92 -1.69
C THR A 42 16.61 -3.48 -2.35
N GLY A 43 15.50 -3.46 -1.61
CA GLY A 43 14.20 -3.04 -2.11
C GLY A 43 13.50 -4.08 -3.00
N ALA A 44 13.82 -5.37 -2.84
CA ALA A 44 13.11 -6.45 -3.54
C ALA A 44 11.69 -6.67 -3.01
N ALA A 45 11.42 -6.21 -1.79
CA ALA A 45 10.18 -6.33 -1.04
C ALA A 45 10.03 -5.12 -0.08
N PRO A 46 8.84 -4.82 0.47
CA PRO A 46 8.64 -3.68 1.35
C PRO A 46 9.40 -3.86 2.67
N GLY A 47 9.85 -2.74 3.22
CA GLY A 47 10.40 -2.65 4.56
C GLY A 47 9.36 -2.77 5.68
N VAL A 48 9.81 -2.46 6.89
CA VAL A 48 8.97 -2.39 8.09
C VAL A 48 7.87 -1.35 7.89
N ILE A 49 6.65 -1.69 8.30
CA ILE A 49 5.50 -0.80 8.22
C ILE A 49 5.20 -0.18 9.58
N TYR A 50 5.23 -1.00 10.62
CA TYR A 50 5.10 -0.54 12.00
C TYR A 50 6.23 -1.11 12.84
N ALA A 51 6.66 -0.32 13.83
CA ALA A 51 7.58 -0.77 14.85
C ALA A 51 7.13 -0.29 16.24
N ARG A 52 7.44 -1.08 17.26
CA ARG A 52 7.20 -0.74 18.67
C ARG A 52 8.45 -1.03 19.48
N SER A 53 8.97 -0.03 20.19
CA SER A 53 10.10 -0.21 21.10
C SER A 53 9.71 -1.00 22.37
N ASP A 54 10.70 -1.42 23.14
CA ASP A 54 10.47 -2.12 24.41
C ASP A 54 9.81 -1.19 25.45
N GLU A 55 10.03 0.12 25.34
CA GLU A 55 9.37 1.18 26.14
C GLU A 55 7.95 1.53 25.66
N GLY A 56 7.44 0.85 24.62
CA GLY A 56 6.08 1.06 24.11
C GLY A 56 5.93 2.25 23.15
N VAL A 57 7.03 2.77 22.60
CA VAL A 57 6.97 3.84 21.59
C VAL A 57 6.64 3.24 20.23
N TRP A 58 5.60 3.79 19.57
CA TRP A 58 5.20 3.37 18.23
C TRP A 58 5.80 4.22 17.10
N TRP A 59 6.07 3.53 16.00
CA TRP A 59 6.50 4.05 14.71
C TRP A 59 5.62 3.47 13.59
N GLY A 60 5.33 4.29 12.59
CA GLY A 60 4.64 3.86 11.37
C GLY A 60 5.28 4.50 10.14
N ALA A 61 5.45 3.71 9.07
CA ALA A 61 6.09 4.15 7.84
C ALA A 61 5.37 5.35 7.22
N LEU A 62 4.03 5.31 7.15
CA LEU A 62 3.23 6.39 6.55
C LEU A 62 3.54 7.75 7.20
N GLY A 63 3.52 7.83 8.54
CA GLY A 63 3.83 9.07 9.25
C GLY A 63 5.32 9.44 9.21
N ALA A 64 6.22 8.46 9.22
CA ALA A 64 7.66 8.72 9.25
C ALA A 64 8.17 9.36 7.94
N PHE A 65 7.65 8.93 6.79
CA PHE A 65 8.03 9.49 5.48
C PHE A 65 7.39 10.88 5.22
N MET A 66 6.46 11.35 6.06
CA MET A 66 5.87 12.70 5.94
C MET A 66 6.77 13.83 6.47
N GLY A 67 7.89 13.52 7.12
CA GLY A 67 8.76 14.54 7.73
C GLY A 67 10.26 14.25 7.66
N GLN A 68 10.67 13.12 7.09
CA GLN A 68 12.07 12.70 7.03
C GLN A 68 12.37 11.99 5.71
N GLU A 69 13.57 12.23 5.18
CA GLU A 69 14.13 11.48 4.05
C GLU A 69 14.76 10.19 4.59
N ASN A 70 14.23 9.03 4.21
CA ASN A 70 14.68 7.69 4.65
C ASN A 70 14.60 7.43 6.18
N PRO A 71 13.44 7.59 6.83
CA PRO A 71 13.24 7.19 8.21
C PRO A 71 13.58 5.71 8.40
N THR A 72 14.27 5.41 9.51
CA THR A 72 14.58 4.04 9.91
C THR A 72 13.68 3.66 11.09
N PRO A 73 13.08 2.45 11.10
CA PRO A 73 12.30 1.99 12.24
C PRO A 73 13.20 1.89 13.48
N MET A 74 12.64 2.21 14.65
CA MET A 74 13.31 1.97 15.94
C MET A 74 13.54 0.48 16.19
N ALA A 75 14.51 0.16 17.05
CA ALA A 75 14.67 -1.19 17.58
C ALA A 75 13.42 -1.65 18.33
N GLY A 76 13.15 -2.95 18.30
CA GLY A 76 11.99 -3.56 18.97
C GLY A 76 11.24 -4.52 18.06
N ARG A 77 9.92 -4.60 18.23
CA ARG A 77 9.05 -5.46 17.41
C ARG A 77 8.71 -4.78 16.10
N HIS A 78 8.82 -5.50 15.00
CA HIS A 78 8.54 -5.01 13.64
C HIS A 78 7.42 -5.80 12.99
N TRP A 79 6.56 -5.09 12.27
CA TRP A 79 5.46 -5.65 11.49
C TRP A 79 5.54 -5.24 10.03
N TYR A 80 5.17 -6.18 9.16
CA TYR A 80 5.25 -6.05 7.71
C TYR A 80 3.92 -6.43 7.05
N ASN A 81 3.68 -5.91 5.85
CA ASN A 81 2.52 -6.30 5.06
C ASN A 81 2.71 -7.75 4.59
N PRO A 82 1.69 -8.63 4.70
CA PRO A 82 1.78 -10.02 4.28
C PRO A 82 2.24 -10.24 2.82
N ALA A 83 2.00 -9.28 1.92
CA ALA A 83 2.43 -9.35 0.53
C ALA A 83 3.96 -9.27 0.36
N VAL A 84 4.72 -8.87 1.39
CA VAL A 84 6.20 -8.97 1.42
C VAL A 84 6.68 -10.38 1.04
N ILE A 85 5.96 -11.41 1.50
CA ILE A 85 6.31 -12.81 1.30
C ILE A 85 6.31 -13.19 -0.18
N TRP A 86 5.36 -12.67 -0.97
CA TRP A 86 5.26 -13.00 -2.40
C TRP A 86 6.37 -12.33 -3.21
N TRP A 87 6.73 -11.09 -2.86
CA TRP A 87 7.84 -10.40 -3.51
C TRP A 87 9.19 -11.01 -3.16
N LEU A 88 9.38 -11.46 -1.91
CA LEU A 88 10.55 -12.25 -1.52
C LEU A 88 10.62 -13.56 -2.30
N ARG A 89 9.52 -14.32 -2.40
CA ARG A 89 9.48 -15.56 -3.19
C ARG A 89 9.84 -15.33 -4.65
N ARG A 90 9.38 -14.22 -5.25
CA ARG A 90 9.72 -13.86 -6.63
C ARG A 90 11.22 -13.58 -6.78
N ALA A 91 11.83 -12.88 -5.82
CA ALA A 91 13.27 -12.63 -5.82
C ALA A 91 14.08 -13.93 -5.63
N LEU A 92 13.68 -14.76 -4.67
CA LEU A 92 14.31 -16.05 -4.39
C LEU A 92 14.27 -16.99 -5.59
N LEU A 93 13.16 -17.01 -6.34
CA LEU A 93 13.07 -17.77 -7.59
C LEU A 93 14.13 -17.34 -8.61
N LYS A 94 14.39 -16.03 -8.73
CA LYS A 94 15.44 -15.51 -9.61
C LYS A 94 16.84 -15.81 -9.09
N MET A 95 17.04 -15.77 -7.77
CA MET A 95 18.32 -16.14 -7.18
C MET A 95 18.65 -17.63 -7.38
N ALA A 96 17.64 -18.49 -7.43
CA ALA A 96 17.83 -19.91 -7.77
C ALA A 96 18.38 -20.10 -9.20
N ASP A 97 18.14 -19.15 -10.11
CA ASP A 97 18.72 -19.10 -11.46
C ASP A 97 20.15 -18.51 -11.48
N GLY A 98 20.76 -18.26 -10.32
CA GLY A 98 22.13 -17.73 -10.19
C GLY A 98 22.25 -16.21 -10.21
N ILE A 99 21.13 -15.48 -10.13
CA ILE A 99 21.11 -14.01 -10.09
C ILE A 99 21.41 -13.50 -8.67
N SER A 100 22.17 -12.41 -8.55
CA SER A 100 22.48 -11.76 -7.26
C SER A 100 21.28 -11.04 -6.64
N GLU A 101 21.30 -10.77 -5.33
CA GLU A 101 20.21 -10.07 -4.64
C GLU A 101 19.88 -8.69 -5.24
N PRO A 102 20.85 -7.82 -5.59
CA PRO A 102 20.54 -6.52 -6.19
C PRO A 102 19.85 -6.65 -7.55
N LEU A 103 20.25 -7.64 -8.36
CA LEU A 103 19.65 -7.87 -9.67
C LEU A 103 18.26 -8.53 -9.55
N ALA A 104 18.04 -9.37 -8.54
CA ALA A 104 16.71 -9.89 -8.20
C ALA A 104 15.75 -8.76 -7.78
N ALA A 105 16.23 -7.79 -6.97
CA ALA A 105 15.46 -6.61 -6.60
C ALA A 105 15.12 -5.74 -7.82
N GLN A 106 16.08 -5.49 -8.70
CA GLN A 106 15.86 -4.78 -9.97
C GLN A 106 14.82 -5.49 -10.84
N ASN A 107 14.87 -6.82 -10.94
CA ASN A 107 13.91 -7.61 -11.70
C ASN A 107 12.48 -7.50 -11.13
N ASN A 108 12.33 -7.54 -9.81
CA ASN A 108 11.02 -7.33 -9.17
C ASN A 108 10.45 -5.95 -9.50
N ARG A 109 11.28 -4.90 -9.39
CA ARG A 109 10.90 -3.54 -9.76
C ARG A 109 10.49 -3.44 -11.23
N GLU A 110 11.30 -3.97 -12.14
CA GLU A 110 11.02 -3.88 -13.58
C GLU A 110 9.72 -4.61 -13.95
N VAL A 111 9.45 -5.76 -13.33
CA VAL A 111 8.18 -6.47 -13.50
C VAL A 111 7.01 -5.58 -13.10
N PHE A 112 7.08 -4.96 -11.92
CA PHE A 112 6.02 -4.07 -11.45
C PHE A 112 5.84 -2.89 -12.39
N VAL A 113 6.92 -2.21 -12.77
CA VAL A 113 6.87 -1.01 -13.63
C VAL A 113 6.34 -1.35 -15.02
N SER A 114 6.79 -2.46 -15.61
CA SER A 114 6.30 -2.90 -16.91
C SER A 114 4.81 -3.26 -16.86
N GLU A 115 4.36 -3.93 -15.80
CA GLU A 115 2.95 -4.26 -15.61
C GLU A 115 2.13 -2.98 -15.40
N PHE A 116 2.64 -2.03 -14.61
CA PHE A 116 2.00 -0.73 -14.36
C PHE A 116 1.76 0.03 -15.67
N VAL A 117 2.78 0.20 -16.49
CA VAL A 117 2.67 0.88 -17.79
C VAL A 117 1.66 0.18 -18.69
N GLY A 118 1.70 -1.16 -18.76
CA GLY A 118 0.78 -1.94 -19.59
C GLY A 118 -0.69 -1.83 -19.17
N LEU A 119 -0.96 -1.68 -17.87
CA LEU A 119 -2.31 -1.67 -17.33
C LEU A 119 -2.98 -0.29 -17.32
N LEU A 120 -2.24 0.80 -17.50
CA LEU A 120 -2.79 2.15 -17.44
C LEU A 120 -3.91 2.40 -18.47
N ARG A 121 -3.88 1.73 -19.64
CA ARG A 121 -4.94 1.84 -20.67
C ARG A 121 -6.19 1.02 -20.35
N ASP A 122 -6.04 -0.04 -19.55
CA ASP A 122 -7.06 -1.08 -19.41
C ASP A 122 -7.95 -0.89 -18.19
N ILE A 123 -7.49 -0.12 -17.21
CA ILE A 123 -8.23 0.14 -15.97
C ILE A 123 -9.03 1.45 -16.14
N GLU A 124 -10.30 1.41 -15.74
CA GLU A 124 -11.19 2.58 -15.76
C GLU A 124 -10.64 3.68 -14.84
N ASP A 125 -10.87 4.95 -15.20
CA ASP A 125 -10.51 6.14 -14.41
C ASP A 125 -9.01 6.34 -14.12
N THR A 126 -8.12 5.61 -14.79
CA THR A 126 -6.66 5.76 -14.63
C THR A 126 -6.17 7.15 -14.99
N ALA A 127 -6.71 7.77 -16.05
CA ALA A 127 -6.36 9.13 -16.44
C ALA A 127 -6.74 10.17 -15.38
N LEU A 128 -7.73 9.87 -14.52
CA LEU A 128 -8.09 10.74 -13.40
C LEU A 128 -7.07 10.65 -12.26
N ALA A 129 -6.57 9.44 -11.96
CA ALA A 129 -5.58 9.21 -10.92
C ALA A 129 -4.15 9.60 -11.34
N TYR A 130 -3.79 9.34 -12.59
CA TYR A 130 -2.43 9.49 -13.12
C TYR A 130 -2.40 10.44 -14.32
N ALA A 131 -3.00 11.63 -14.18
CA ALA A 131 -3.18 12.58 -15.28
C ALA A 131 -1.87 12.92 -16.04
N SER A 132 -0.73 12.98 -15.35
CA SER A 132 0.58 13.23 -15.96
C SER A 132 1.05 12.12 -16.92
N CYS A 133 0.45 10.94 -16.86
CA CYS A 133 0.75 9.82 -17.75
C CYS A 133 -0.02 9.88 -19.07
N PHE A 134 -0.92 10.84 -19.27
CA PHE A 134 -1.77 10.92 -20.44
C PHE A 134 -1.68 12.29 -21.12
N ASP A 135 -1.64 12.29 -22.44
CA ASP A 135 -1.85 13.46 -23.29
C ASP A 135 -2.96 13.15 -24.30
N ASN A 136 -4.07 13.89 -24.25
CA ASN A 136 -5.25 13.67 -25.09
C ASN A 136 -5.77 12.21 -25.12
N GLY A 137 -5.61 11.47 -24.02
CA GLY A 137 -6.02 10.07 -23.88
C GLY A 137 -4.97 9.04 -24.30
N ASP A 138 -3.86 9.48 -24.90
CA ASP A 138 -2.72 8.62 -25.20
C ASP A 138 -1.74 8.56 -24.03
N ILE A 139 -1.22 7.37 -23.74
CA ILE A 139 -0.20 7.19 -22.70
C ILE A 139 1.12 7.83 -23.14
N ILE A 140 1.72 8.58 -22.22
CA ILE A 140 3.10 9.04 -22.28
C ILE A 140 3.99 8.01 -21.55
N ASP A 141 4.56 7.05 -22.29
CA ASP A 141 5.29 5.91 -21.72
C ASP A 141 6.39 6.32 -20.73
N SER A 142 7.09 7.42 -20.99
CA SER A 142 8.13 7.92 -20.10
C SER A 142 7.58 8.37 -18.74
N GLN A 143 6.43 9.06 -18.72
CA GLN A 143 5.77 9.49 -17.48
C GLN A 143 5.14 8.31 -16.76
N ALA A 144 4.54 7.37 -17.49
CA ALA A 144 4.01 6.13 -16.94
C ALA A 144 5.09 5.31 -16.20
N ARG A 145 6.29 5.20 -16.79
CA ARG A 145 7.43 4.54 -16.13
C ARG A 145 7.88 5.29 -14.88
N VAL A 146 7.96 6.62 -14.93
CA VAL A 146 8.33 7.43 -13.74
C VAL A 146 7.31 7.25 -12.62
N MET A 147 6.00 7.26 -12.91
CA MET A 147 4.96 7.01 -11.91
C MET A 147 5.03 5.59 -11.36
N GLY A 148 5.20 4.58 -12.22
CA GLY A 148 5.37 3.18 -11.77
C GLY A 148 6.58 3.01 -10.84
N GLU A 149 7.69 3.69 -11.11
CA GLU A 149 8.85 3.70 -10.21
C GLU A 149 8.58 4.39 -8.87
N GLN A 150 7.80 5.47 -8.87
CA GLN A 150 7.39 6.15 -7.64
C GLN A 150 6.48 5.26 -6.77
N GLU A 151 5.53 4.57 -7.39
CA GLU A 151 4.64 3.63 -6.68
C GLU A 151 5.43 2.45 -6.10
N TRP A 152 6.37 1.88 -6.89
CA TRP A 152 7.28 0.85 -6.37
C TRP A 152 8.12 1.35 -5.20
N ARG A 153 8.64 2.58 -5.28
CA ARG A 153 9.44 3.18 -4.21
C ARG A 153 8.61 3.37 -2.94
N SER A 154 7.40 3.90 -3.07
CA SER A 154 6.46 4.08 -1.96
C SER A 154 6.12 2.75 -1.28
N TRP A 155 5.99 1.68 -2.07
CA TRP A 155 5.85 0.32 -1.56
C TRP A 155 7.10 -0.20 -0.84
N ALA A 156 8.27 -0.09 -1.47
CA ALA A 156 9.54 -0.54 -0.88
C ALA A 156 9.81 0.14 0.48
N GLN A 157 9.38 1.39 0.63
CA GLN A 157 9.45 2.19 1.86
C GLN A 157 8.39 1.83 2.90
N GLY A 158 7.45 0.94 2.59
CA GLY A 158 6.38 0.51 3.50
C GLY A 158 5.20 1.49 3.60
N ALA A 159 5.29 2.69 3.00
CA ALA A 159 4.26 3.72 3.06
C ALA A 159 2.98 3.29 2.32
N TYR A 160 3.10 2.72 1.13
CA TYR A 160 1.94 2.16 0.41
C TYR A 160 1.45 0.84 1.02
N ALA A 161 2.30 0.18 1.80
CA ALA A 161 2.04 -1.15 2.31
C ALA A 161 1.03 -1.19 3.46
N VAL A 162 0.72 -0.05 4.08
CA VAL A 162 -0.44 0.06 4.99
C VAL A 162 -1.77 -0.03 4.23
N CYS A 163 -1.77 0.29 2.94
CA CYS A 163 -3.00 0.56 2.20
C CYS A 163 -3.63 -0.69 1.62
N LEU A 164 -2.86 -1.63 1.05
CA LEU A 164 -3.40 -2.70 0.22
C LEU A 164 -3.32 -4.09 0.85
N ARG A 165 -4.35 -4.91 0.64
CA ARG A 165 -4.36 -6.33 1.04
C ARG A 165 -3.35 -7.16 0.25
N ARG A 166 -3.12 -6.79 -1.01
CA ARG A 166 -2.13 -7.38 -1.92
C ARG A 166 -1.44 -6.25 -2.67
N PHE A 167 -0.17 -6.39 -2.97
CA PHE A 167 0.55 -5.40 -3.77
C PHE A 167 0.93 -5.95 -5.14
N SER A 168 0.34 -5.34 -6.16
CA SER A 168 0.57 -5.55 -7.59
C SER A 168 0.38 -4.21 -8.31
N ALA A 169 0.84 -4.10 -9.56
CA ALA A 169 0.60 -2.90 -10.35
C ALA A 169 -0.90 -2.64 -10.54
N ARG A 170 -1.66 -3.69 -10.85
CA ARG A 170 -3.12 -3.65 -10.96
C ARG A 170 -3.79 -3.07 -9.71
N SER A 171 -3.55 -3.67 -8.55
CA SER A 171 -4.19 -3.24 -7.30
C SER A 171 -3.80 -1.82 -6.90
N CYS A 172 -2.58 -1.38 -7.26
CA CYS A 172 -2.13 0.00 -7.04
C CYS A 172 -2.94 0.98 -7.88
N ILE A 173 -3.05 0.69 -9.18
CA ILE A 173 -3.78 1.51 -10.13
C ILE A 173 -5.27 1.55 -9.79
N GLU A 174 -5.89 0.40 -9.55
CA GLU A 174 -7.31 0.29 -9.19
C GLU A 174 -7.63 1.09 -7.91
N LYS A 175 -6.77 1.03 -6.88
CA LYS A 175 -6.96 1.81 -5.65
C LYS A 175 -6.97 3.31 -5.90
N GLU A 176 -5.97 3.83 -6.63
CA GLU A 176 -5.88 5.27 -6.89
C GLU A 176 -6.98 5.75 -7.86
N ALA A 177 -7.32 4.95 -8.87
CA ALA A 177 -8.41 5.24 -9.81
C ALA A 177 -9.77 5.30 -9.10
N LEU A 178 -10.10 4.28 -8.29
CA LEU A 178 -11.34 4.26 -7.49
C LEU A 178 -11.39 5.43 -6.52
N ARG A 179 -10.30 5.67 -5.77
CA ARG A 179 -10.21 6.80 -4.86
C ARG A 179 -10.45 8.13 -5.58
N ALA A 180 -9.79 8.36 -6.71
CA ALA A 180 -9.91 9.59 -7.47
C ALA A 180 -11.33 9.76 -8.02
N ARG A 181 -11.95 8.69 -8.53
CA ARG A 181 -13.32 8.70 -9.05
C ARG A 181 -14.35 9.01 -7.98
N ILE A 182 -14.25 8.37 -6.82
CA ILE A 182 -15.14 8.57 -5.67
C ILE A 182 -15.02 10.00 -5.14
N VAL A 183 -13.79 10.50 -4.96
CA VAL A 183 -13.55 11.87 -4.48
C VAL A 183 -14.10 12.88 -5.48
N ALA A 184 -13.85 12.70 -6.78
CA ALA A 184 -14.39 13.59 -7.80
C ALA A 184 -15.92 13.62 -7.84
N ALA A 185 -16.58 12.47 -7.62
CA ALA A 185 -18.03 12.40 -7.50
C ALA A 185 -18.55 13.08 -6.22
N CYS A 186 -17.86 12.92 -5.09
CA CYS A 186 -18.25 13.55 -3.82
C CYS A 186 -18.08 15.07 -3.84
N GLU A 187 -17.09 15.58 -4.56
CA GLU A 187 -16.82 17.01 -4.76
C GLU A 187 -17.65 17.63 -5.90
N ASP A 188 -18.58 16.87 -6.49
CA ASP A 188 -19.42 17.26 -7.62
C ASP A 188 -18.62 17.89 -8.79
N LYS A 189 -17.44 17.33 -9.08
CA LYS A 189 -16.61 17.80 -10.19
C LYS A 189 -17.35 17.62 -11.54
N PRO A 190 -17.38 18.64 -12.42
CA PRO A 190 -18.05 18.54 -13.71
C PRO A 190 -17.58 17.33 -14.53
N GLY A 191 -18.51 16.55 -15.05
CA GLY A 191 -18.22 15.33 -15.83
C GLY A 191 -17.94 14.08 -14.99
N PHE A 192 -17.88 14.19 -13.66
CA PHE A 192 -17.58 13.08 -12.75
C PHE A 192 -18.72 12.82 -11.75
N SER A 193 -19.96 13.23 -12.04
CA SER A 193 -21.08 12.84 -11.19
C SER A 193 -21.30 11.32 -11.26
N LEU A 194 -21.74 10.73 -10.15
CA LEU A 194 -22.23 9.35 -10.05
C LEU A 194 -23.60 9.39 -9.38
N GLY A 195 -24.50 8.51 -9.82
CA GLY A 195 -25.70 8.21 -9.04
C GLY A 195 -25.34 7.43 -7.78
N ASP A 196 -26.20 7.47 -6.76
CA ASP A 196 -25.95 6.89 -5.44
C ASP A 196 -25.52 5.41 -5.48
N ALA A 197 -26.20 4.59 -6.30
CA ALA A 197 -25.85 3.18 -6.46
C ALA A 197 -24.45 2.99 -7.06
N ALA A 198 -24.10 3.74 -8.11
CA ALA A 198 -22.79 3.65 -8.73
C ALA A 198 -21.68 4.18 -7.80
N LEU A 199 -21.96 5.20 -6.99
CA LEU A 199 -21.02 5.65 -5.95
C LEU A 199 -20.79 4.55 -4.91
N PHE A 200 -21.85 3.92 -4.43
CA PHE A 200 -21.76 2.81 -3.49
C PHE A 200 -20.96 1.63 -4.06
N ASP A 201 -21.23 1.22 -5.31
CA ASP A 201 -20.49 0.12 -5.96
C ASP A 201 -18.98 0.40 -6.02
N LYS A 202 -18.57 1.65 -6.29
CA LYS A 202 -17.16 2.05 -6.30
C LYS A 202 -16.56 2.04 -4.89
N VAL A 203 -17.31 2.45 -3.87
CA VAL A 203 -16.88 2.39 -2.45
C VAL A 203 -16.65 0.93 -2.02
N GLU A 204 -17.56 0.03 -2.35
CA GLU A 204 -17.43 -1.41 -2.06
C GLU A 204 -16.20 -2.02 -2.76
N GLN A 205 -15.99 -1.68 -4.03
CA GLN A 205 -14.79 -2.10 -4.78
C GLN A 205 -13.49 -1.61 -4.11
N LEU A 206 -13.47 -0.38 -3.59
CA LEU A 206 -12.30 0.16 -2.92
C LEU A 206 -12.05 -0.52 -1.58
N GLU A 207 -13.08 -0.77 -0.77
CA GLU A 207 -12.97 -1.49 0.51
C GLU A 207 -12.33 -2.87 0.31
N ALA A 208 -12.78 -3.62 -0.71
CA ALA A 208 -12.28 -4.96 -0.99
C ALA A 208 -10.77 -4.99 -1.32
N LEU A 209 -10.21 -3.88 -1.83
CA LEU A 209 -8.80 -3.78 -2.20
C LEU A 209 -7.89 -3.40 -1.02
N ILE A 210 -8.40 -2.62 -0.08
CA ILE A 210 -7.58 -2.01 0.97
C ILE A 210 -7.55 -2.85 2.25
N LEU A 211 -6.42 -2.81 2.97
CA LEU A 211 -6.40 -3.36 4.33
C LEU A 211 -7.30 -2.51 5.24
N PRO A 212 -7.83 -3.09 6.32
CA PRO A 212 -8.33 -2.28 7.43
C PRO A 212 -7.23 -1.32 7.87
N PHE A 213 -7.42 -0.01 7.68
CA PHE A 213 -6.52 1.03 8.16
C PHE A 213 -6.59 1.24 9.66
N ALA A 214 -5.46 1.12 10.35
CA ALA A 214 -5.34 1.47 11.75
C ALA A 214 -6.26 2.63 12.20
N PRO A 215 -7.06 2.47 13.28
CA PRO A 215 -8.08 3.45 13.67
C PRO A 215 -7.62 4.91 13.70
N TRP A 216 -6.37 5.16 14.07
CA TRP A 216 -5.77 6.49 14.16
C TRP A 216 -5.32 7.06 12.79
N GLU A 217 -5.07 6.23 11.79
CA GLU A 217 -4.71 6.65 10.42
C GLU A 217 -5.94 6.78 9.52
N ARG A 218 -7.02 6.04 9.82
CA ARG A 218 -8.24 5.97 9.00
C ARG A 218 -8.83 7.34 8.63
N PRO A 219 -9.01 8.31 9.56
CA PRO A 219 -9.69 9.57 9.25
C PRO A 219 -8.97 10.42 8.19
N ASN A 220 -7.64 10.34 8.17
CA ASN A 220 -6.80 11.15 7.26
C ASN A 220 -6.38 10.38 5.99
N GLY A 221 -6.56 9.06 6.00
CA GLY A 221 -6.18 8.15 4.93
C GLY A 221 -7.19 8.04 3.77
N THR A 222 -6.98 7.02 2.94
CA THR A 222 -7.90 6.66 1.84
C THR A 222 -9.31 6.34 2.34
N PRO A 223 -9.51 5.53 3.41
CA PRO A 223 -10.86 5.20 3.87
C PRO A 223 -11.65 6.42 4.32
N GLY A 224 -11.07 7.33 5.12
CA GLY A 224 -11.77 8.54 5.56
C GLY A 224 -12.31 9.38 4.40
N LYS A 225 -11.52 9.51 3.33
CA LYS A 225 -11.84 10.36 2.17
C LYS A 225 -12.72 9.68 1.12
N ALA A 226 -12.58 8.37 0.93
CA ALA A 226 -13.18 7.65 -0.19
C ALA A 226 -14.06 6.46 0.23
N ILE A 227 -14.27 6.24 1.53
CA ILE A 227 -15.24 5.27 2.08
C ILE A 227 -16.15 5.95 3.10
N ASP A 228 -15.59 6.54 4.16
CA ASP A 228 -16.41 7.12 5.24
C ASP A 228 -17.21 8.34 4.76
N ALA A 229 -16.56 9.27 4.07
CA ALA A 229 -17.22 10.45 3.49
C ALA A 229 -18.38 10.11 2.52
N PRO A 230 -18.22 9.22 1.52
CA PRO A 230 -19.32 8.84 0.65
C PRO A 230 -20.42 8.06 1.38
N LEU A 231 -20.10 7.16 2.33
CA LEU A 231 -21.13 6.47 3.12
C LEU A 231 -21.96 7.46 3.96
N ALA A 232 -21.33 8.48 4.53
CA ALA A 232 -22.01 9.55 5.22
C ALA A 232 -22.91 10.38 4.27
N ARG A 233 -22.42 10.72 3.06
CA ARG A 233 -23.22 11.38 2.01
C ARG A 233 -24.47 10.56 1.65
N LEU A 234 -24.33 9.25 1.55
CA LEU A 234 -25.39 8.30 1.24
C LEU A 234 -26.30 7.97 2.43
N LYS A 235 -25.97 8.44 3.64
CA LYS A 235 -26.67 8.12 4.90
C LYS A 235 -26.69 6.62 5.24
N LEU A 236 -25.59 5.92 4.93
CA LEU A 236 -25.43 4.48 5.13
C LEU A 236 -24.59 4.10 6.37
N GLY A 237 -24.32 5.06 7.26
CA GLY A 237 -23.57 4.82 8.50
C GLY A 237 -22.06 4.93 8.33
N VAL A 238 -21.32 4.24 9.21
CA VAL A 238 -19.85 4.22 9.25
C VAL A 238 -19.33 2.79 9.25
N GLU A 239 -18.14 2.57 8.70
CA GLU A 239 -17.48 1.28 8.73
C GLU A 239 -16.67 1.14 10.04
N GLU A 240 -16.86 0.04 10.77
CA GLU A 240 -16.11 -0.27 12.01
C GLU A 240 -15.30 -1.58 11.84
N PRO A 241 -14.16 -1.56 11.12
CA PRO A 241 -13.46 -2.79 10.79
C PRO A 241 -12.64 -3.40 11.95
N TYR A 242 -12.74 -2.83 13.17
CA TYR A 242 -11.92 -3.21 14.33
C TYR A 242 -12.62 -3.97 15.45
N GLY A 243 -13.96 -3.95 15.52
CA GLY A 243 -14.75 -4.66 16.55
C GLY A 243 -14.56 -4.17 17.99
#